data_AF-A0A2J7Z122-F1
#
_entry.id   AF-A0A2J7Z122-F1
#
_cell.length_a   1.000
_cell.length_b   1.000
_cell.length_c   1.000
_cell.angle_alpha   90.00
_cell.angle_beta   90.00
_cell.angle_gamma   90.00
#
_symmetry.space_group_name_H-M   'P 1'
#
loop_
_entity.id
_entity.type
_entity.pdbx_description
1 polymer ?
#
loop_
_entity_poly.entity_id
_entity_poly.type
_entity_poly.pdbx_seq_one_letter_code
_entity_poly.pdbx_strand_id
1 'polypeptide(L)'
;MWVHGDLHPANVVVSDGTLSGVVDFGDLFAGDPAWDLAAAWVLLPVGTASRFFDRYAHADEAAIRRARGPAAMKSLFLMLMGQNGDRGLPGGKPHWGPAGRAALDRVLKRV
;
A
#
# COMPACT_ATOMS: atom_id res chain seq x y z
N MET A 1 -3.62 -17.55 3.61
CA MET A 1 -2.19 -17.27 3.37
C MET A 1 -1.70 -16.41 4.54
N TRP A 2 -0.42 -16.47 4.92
CA TRP A 2 0.12 -15.45 5.85
C TRP A 2 0.28 -14.13 5.10
N VAL A 3 -0.24 -13.05 5.68
CA VAL A 3 -0.18 -11.70 5.13
C VAL A 3 0.43 -10.74 6.15
N HIS A 4 1.23 -9.80 5.66
CA HIS A 4 1.82 -8.72 6.45
C HIS A 4 0.75 -7.85 7.11
N GLY A 5 -0.39 -7.63 6.44
CA GLY A 5 -1.53 -6.89 6.99
C GLY A 5 -1.37 -5.37 6.90
N ASP A 6 -0.16 -4.87 7.17
CA ASP A 6 0.17 -3.45 7.05
C ASP A 6 1.27 -3.05 6.04
N LEU A 7 1.23 -3.61 4.84
CA LEU A 7 2.24 -3.30 3.83
C LEU A 7 1.97 -1.94 3.14
N HIS A 8 2.76 -0.92 3.50
CA HIS A 8 2.69 0.43 2.94
C HIS A 8 4.07 1.15 2.99
N PRO A 9 4.24 2.36 2.39
CA PRO A 9 5.56 2.97 2.18
C PRO A 9 6.42 3.20 3.43
N ALA A 10 5.83 3.27 4.62
CA ALA A 10 6.61 3.45 5.85
C ALA A 10 7.22 2.14 6.38
N ASN A 11 6.70 0.99 5.93
CA ASN A 11 7.12 -0.34 6.35
C ASN A 11 8.05 -1.01 5.31
N VAL A 12 8.57 -0.21 4.38
CA VAL A 12 9.40 -0.66 3.27
C VAL A 12 10.71 0.13 3.24
N VAL A 13 11.82 -0.60 3.13
CA VAL A 13 13.17 -0.03 2.99
C VAL A 13 13.60 -0.15 1.53
N VAL A 14 14.19 0.94 1.01
CA VAL A 14 14.69 1.02 -0.37
C VAL A 14 16.16 1.41 -0.33
N SER A 15 16.99 0.71 -1.11
CA SER A 15 18.38 1.07 -1.41
C SER A 15 18.53 1.20 -2.92
N ASP A 16 19.09 2.32 -3.39
CA ASP A 16 19.36 2.57 -4.81
C ASP A 16 18.12 2.36 -5.71
N GLY A 17 16.97 2.82 -5.23
CA GLY A 17 15.68 2.68 -5.94
C GLY A 17 15.10 1.27 -5.94
N THR A 18 15.72 0.32 -5.25
CA THR A 18 15.30 -1.09 -5.17
C THR A 18 14.83 -1.45 -3.76
N LEU A 19 13.75 -2.23 -3.66
CA LEU A 19 13.27 -2.80 -2.40
C LEU A 19 14.38 -3.62 -1.73
N SER A 20 14.78 -3.24 -0.51
CA SER A 20 15.85 -3.90 0.25
C SER A 20 15.37 -4.53 1.56
N GLY A 21 14.16 -4.22 2.02
CA GLY A 21 13.60 -4.81 3.23
C GLY A 21 12.14 -4.45 3.46
N VAL A 22 11.49 -5.27 4.30
CA VAL A 22 10.14 -5.05 4.82
C VAL A 22 10.23 -5.19 6.34
N VAL A 23 9.55 -4.30 7.07
CA VAL A 23 9.58 -4.22 8.54
C VAL A 23 8.17 -4.10 9.09
N ASP A 24 8.03 -4.17 10.41
CA ASP A 24 6.75 -3.99 11.12
C ASP A 24 5.70 -5.08 10.84
N PHE A 25 6.02 -6.31 11.23
CA PHE A 25 5.14 -7.48 11.12
C PHE A 25 4.15 -7.59 12.30
N GLY A 26 3.88 -6.50 13.02
CA GLY A 26 2.98 -6.51 14.18
C GLY A 26 1.54 -6.90 13.83
N ASP A 27 1.11 -6.56 12.62
CA ASP A 27 -0.21 -6.86 12.06
C ASP A 27 -0.24 -8.15 11.22
N LEU A 28 0.72 -9.07 11.40
CA LEU A 28 0.74 -10.33 10.66
C LEU A 28 -0.46 -11.22 11.03
N PHE A 29 -1.21 -11.71 10.05
CA PHE A 29 -2.28 -12.68 10.27
C PHE A 29 -2.44 -13.68 9.12
N ALA A 30 -3.19 -14.76 9.37
CA ALA A 30 -3.60 -15.69 8.33
C ALA A 30 -4.92 -15.22 7.71
N GLY A 31 -4.92 -14.88 6.41
CA GLY A 31 -6.10 -14.36 5.75
C GLY A 31 -6.01 -14.26 4.23
N ASP A 32 -6.81 -13.33 3.70
CA ASP A 32 -6.93 -13.04 2.28
C ASP A 32 -5.70 -12.25 1.78
N PRO A 33 -4.98 -12.73 0.75
CA PRO A 33 -3.82 -12.04 0.18
C PRO A 33 -4.13 -10.65 -0.37
N ALA A 34 -5.42 -10.32 -0.59
CA ALA A 34 -5.87 -8.98 -0.99
C ALA A 34 -5.32 -7.85 -0.10
N TRP A 35 -5.04 -8.12 1.19
CA TRP A 35 -4.43 -7.16 2.10
C TRP A 35 -3.04 -6.70 1.66
N ASP A 36 -2.18 -7.64 1.25
CA ASP A 36 -0.81 -7.34 0.81
C ASP A 36 -0.75 -6.99 -0.68
N LEU A 37 -1.63 -7.57 -1.51
CA LEU A 37 -1.75 -7.23 -2.93
C LEU A 37 -2.09 -5.74 -3.15
N ALA A 38 -2.72 -5.09 -2.17
CA ALA A 38 -2.97 -3.66 -2.17
C ALA A 38 -1.70 -2.81 -2.38
N ALA A 39 -0.53 -3.34 -1.97
CA ALA A 39 0.77 -2.73 -2.19
C ALA A 39 1.03 -2.33 -3.65
N ALA A 40 0.41 -3.01 -4.62
CA ALA A 40 0.55 -2.70 -6.04
C ALA A 40 0.18 -1.24 -6.37
N TRP A 41 -0.76 -0.64 -5.62
CA TRP A 41 -1.15 0.77 -5.80
C TRP A 41 -0.51 1.70 -4.76
N VAL A 42 -0.27 1.19 -3.56
CA VAL A 42 0.22 2.02 -2.44
C VAL A 42 1.74 2.22 -2.50
N LEU A 43 2.50 1.21 -2.92
CA LEU A 43 3.97 1.26 -3.00
C LEU A 43 4.49 1.59 -4.40
N LEU A 44 3.94 0.92 -5.41
CA LEU A 44 4.61 0.86 -6.71
C LEU A 44 4.32 2.09 -7.59
N PRO A 45 5.22 2.43 -8.52
CA PRO A 45 4.99 3.49 -9.50
C PRO A 45 3.75 3.26 -10.38
N VAL A 46 3.31 4.32 -11.05
CA VAL A 46 2.23 4.20 -12.04
C VAL A 46 2.66 3.25 -13.16
N GLY A 47 1.77 2.35 -13.59
CA GLY A 47 2.01 1.43 -14.69
C GLY A 47 2.71 0.12 -14.33
N THR A 48 3.13 -0.09 -13.07
CA THR A 48 3.84 -1.32 -12.67
C THR A 48 2.94 -2.39 -12.05
N ALA A 49 1.69 -2.05 -11.73
CA ALA A 49 0.76 -2.96 -11.04
C ALA A 49 0.49 -4.26 -11.83
N SER A 50 0.29 -4.19 -13.15
CA SER A 50 0.08 -5.40 -13.99
C SER A 50 1.24 -6.37 -13.84
N ARG A 51 2.48 -5.89 -14.07
CA ARG A 51 3.69 -6.72 -13.94
C ARG A 51 3.85 -7.32 -12.54
N PHE A 52 3.45 -6.60 -11.50
CA PHE A 52 3.44 -7.14 -10.14
C PHE A 52 2.46 -8.30 -10.01
N PHE A 53 1.21 -8.14 -10.46
CA PHE A 53 0.20 -9.21 -10.40
C PHE A 53 0.57 -10.41 -11.29
N ASP A 54 1.10 -10.18 -12.49
CA ASP A 54 1.55 -11.23 -13.40
C ASP A 54 2.65 -12.10 -12.78
N ARG A 55 3.49 -11.50 -11.92
CA ARG A 55 4.57 -12.21 -11.24
C ARG A 55 4.16 -12.80 -9.90
N TYR A 56 3.14 -12.25 -9.25
CA TYR A 56 2.63 -12.70 -7.97
C TYR A 56 1.87 -14.02 -8.15
N ALA A 57 2.36 -15.10 -7.53
CA ALA A 57 1.69 -16.38 -7.62
C ALA A 57 0.27 -16.27 -7.02
N HIS A 58 -0.76 -16.70 -7.77
CA HIS A 58 -2.16 -16.75 -7.34
C HIS A 58 -2.88 -15.39 -7.16
N ALA A 59 -2.47 -14.33 -7.86
CA ALA A 59 -3.25 -13.09 -7.93
C ALA A 59 -4.35 -13.18 -9.01
N ASP A 60 -5.42 -13.93 -8.74
CA ASP A 60 -6.56 -13.98 -9.67
C ASP A 60 -7.34 -12.64 -9.74
N GLU A 61 -8.18 -12.48 -10.76
CA GLU A 61 -8.96 -11.26 -10.96
C GLU A 61 -9.83 -10.90 -9.75
N ALA A 62 -10.32 -11.90 -9.01
CA ALA A 62 -11.13 -11.69 -7.82
C ALA A 62 -10.29 -11.12 -6.67
N ALA A 63 -9.08 -11.65 -6.45
CA ALA A 63 -8.12 -11.18 -5.45
C ALA A 63 -7.65 -9.76 -5.78
N ILE A 64 -7.32 -9.48 -7.05
CA ILE A 64 -6.97 -8.13 -7.53
C ILE A 64 -8.13 -7.16 -7.29
N ARG A 65 -9.37 -7.56 -7.59
CA ARG A 65 -10.56 -6.73 -7.33
C ARG A 65 -10.74 -6.45 -5.84
N ARG A 66 -10.59 -7.45 -4.97
CA ARG A 66 -10.69 -7.28 -3.51
C ARG A 66 -9.56 -6.38 -2.98
N ALA A 67 -8.36 -6.49 -3.52
CA ALA A 67 -7.19 -5.71 -3.10
C ALA A 67 -7.35 -4.18 -3.29
N ARG A 68 -8.27 -3.74 -4.17
CA ARG A 68 -8.64 -2.33 -4.27
C ARG A 68 -9.25 -1.76 -2.98
N GLY A 69 -9.95 -2.59 -2.20
CA GLY A 69 -10.56 -2.18 -0.93
C GLY A 69 -9.50 -1.75 0.11
N PRO A 70 -8.58 -2.65 0.50
CA PRO A 70 -7.48 -2.29 1.39
C PRO A 70 -6.59 -1.18 0.82
N ALA A 71 -6.37 -1.13 -0.50
CA ALA A 71 -5.60 -0.04 -1.12
C ALA A 71 -6.26 1.33 -0.93
N ALA A 72 -7.58 1.43 -1.12
CA ALA A 72 -8.33 2.66 -0.85
C ALA A 72 -8.29 3.03 0.64
N MET A 73 -8.50 2.06 1.53
CA MET A 73 -8.44 2.28 2.98
C MET A 73 -7.08 2.82 3.42
N LYS A 74 -5.97 2.17 2.99
CA LYS A 74 -4.61 2.60 3.32
C LYS A 74 -4.30 3.99 2.73
N SER A 75 -4.80 4.29 1.54
CA SER A 75 -4.66 5.62 0.94
C SER A 75 -5.28 6.71 1.81
N LEU A 76 -6.50 6.47 2.32
CA LEU A 76 -7.18 7.39 3.24
C LEU A 76 -6.45 7.51 4.58
N PHE A 77 -5.94 6.40 5.13
CA PHE A 77 -5.12 6.42 6.34
C PHE A 77 -3.87 7.30 6.18
N LEU A 78 -3.10 7.12 5.10
CA LEU A 78 -1.93 7.95 4.81
C LEU A 78 -2.29 9.44 4.68
N MET A 79 -3.43 9.74 4.05
CA MET A 79 -3.95 11.11 3.96
C MET A 79 -4.30 11.70 5.33
N LEU A 80 -4.95 10.93 6.21
CA LEU A 80 -5.29 11.36 7.56
C LEU A 80 -4.03 11.61 8.40
N MET A 81 -3.02 10.75 8.29
CA MET A 81 -1.73 10.95 8.96
C MET A 81 -0.98 12.17 8.44
N GLY A 82 -1.08 12.44 7.13
CA GLY A 82 -0.63 13.67 6.49
C GLY A 82 -1.29 14.91 7.11
N GLN A 83 -2.62 14.94 7.13
CA GLN A 83 -3.40 16.05 7.69
C GLN A 83 -3.10 16.28 9.17
N ASN A 84 -2.92 15.22 9.96
CA ASN A 84 -2.49 15.33 11.35
C ASN A 84 -1.11 15.99 11.45
N GLY A 85 -0.19 15.64 10.54
CA GLY A 85 1.12 16.27 10.43
C GLY A 85 1.04 17.76 10.11
N ASP A 86 0.25 18.13 9.11
CA ASP A 86 0.05 19.53 8.69
C ASP A 86 -0.56 20.38 9.83
N ARG A 87 -1.35 19.75 10.70
CA ARG A 87 -1.97 20.39 11.88
C ARG A 87 -1.09 20.38 13.14
N GLY A 88 0.11 19.79 13.08
CA GLY A 88 1.01 19.67 14.24
C GLY A 88 0.50 18.74 15.34
N LEU A 89 -0.40 17.79 15.02
CA LEU A 89 -0.93 16.84 15.99
C LEU A 89 0.08 15.73 16.29
N PRO A 90 0.10 15.19 17.54
CA PRO A 90 0.99 14.09 17.91
C PRO A 90 0.90 12.89 16.95
N GLY A 91 2.05 12.38 16.53
CA GLY A 91 2.14 11.23 15.62
C GLY A 91 1.90 11.54 14.13
N GLY A 92 1.49 12.77 13.79
CA GLY A 92 1.27 13.19 12.40
C GLY A 92 2.53 13.13 11.53
N LYS A 93 2.35 12.88 10.23
CA LYS A 93 3.44 12.68 9.24
C LYS A 93 3.14 13.49 7.96
N PRO A 94 3.57 14.76 7.86
CA PRO A 94 3.19 15.65 6.75
C PRO A 94 3.45 15.05 5.35
N HIS A 95 4.57 14.32 5.20
CA HIS A 95 4.96 13.70 3.94
C HIS A 95 4.11 12.48 3.53
N TRP A 96 3.21 11.98 4.39
CA TRP A 96 2.36 10.83 4.07
C TRP A 96 1.12 11.23 3.27
N GLY A 97 0.66 12.48 3.43
CA GLY A 97 -0.52 12.99 2.72
C GLY A 97 -0.41 12.86 1.20
N PRO A 98 0.67 13.37 0.59
CA PRO A 98 0.91 13.23 -0.84
C PRO A 98 0.99 11.78 -1.33
N ALA A 99 1.60 10.88 -0.53
CA ALA A 99 1.68 9.46 -0.87
C ALA A 99 0.30 8.80 -0.90
N GLY A 100 -0.54 9.08 0.11
CA GLY A 100 -1.91 8.58 0.16
C GLY A 100 -2.77 9.07 -1.02
N ARG A 101 -2.63 10.35 -1.41
CA ARG A 101 -3.34 10.89 -2.58
C ARG A 101 -2.89 10.23 -3.88
N ALA A 102 -1.58 10.07 -4.08
CA ALA A 102 -1.04 9.41 -5.26
C ALA A 102 -1.49 7.94 -5.35
N ALA A 103 -1.54 7.23 -4.22
CA ALA A 103 -2.06 5.87 -4.16
C ALA A 103 -3.56 5.82 -4.52
N LEU A 104 -4.37 6.72 -3.94
CA LEU A 104 -5.81 6.77 -4.23
C LEU A 104 -6.07 7.04 -5.72
N ASP A 105 -5.33 7.97 -6.33
CA ASP A 105 -5.44 8.25 -7.77
C ASP A 105 -5.17 7.00 -8.62
N ARG A 106 -4.20 6.17 -8.22
CA ARG A 106 -3.90 4.89 -8.90
C ARG A 106 -5.00 3.85 -8.68
N VAL A 107 -5.63 3.81 -7.51
CA VAL A 107 -6.75 2.91 -7.23
C VAL A 107 -7.98 3.29 -8.05
N LEU A 108 -8.24 4.59 -8.21
CA LEU A 108 -9.42 5.10 -8.91
C LEU A 108 -9.28 5.06 -10.44
N LYS A 109 -8.07 5.24 -10.96
CA LYS A 109 -7.79 5.01 -12.38
C LYS A 109 -7.96 3.51 -12.66
N ARG A 110 -8.85 3.16 -13.59
CA ARG A 110 -8.97 1.77 -14.03
C ARG A 110 -7.63 1.37 -14.69
N VAL A 111 -7.14 0.19 -14.32
CA VAL A 111 -6.01 -0.48 -14.99
C VAL A 111 -6.56 -1.03 -16.30
#